data_AF-A0A2V6K6V6-F1
#
_entry.id   AF-A0A2V6K6V6-F1
#
_cell.length_a   1.000
_cell.length_b   1.000
_cell.length_c   1.000
_cell.angle_alpha   90.00
_cell.angle_beta   90.00
_cell.angle_gamma   90.00
#
_symmetry.space_group_name_H-M   'P 1'
#
loop_
_entity.id
_entity.type
_entity.pdbx_description
1 polymer ?
#
loop_
_entity_poly.entity_id
_entity_poly.type
_entity_poly.pdbx_seq_one_letter_code
_entity_poly.pdbx_strand_id
1 'polypeptide(L)'
;MRMRTAPAQLDSTVQILGIRFFSGDVDEAVAAMFRHGGFLVAPSGTCFVRLREDERYQRAVLAADLAIADSGLMVVLWRVLRGENVARISGLKYLKHLLRKLKGEGNTTVFWVLPSESARQKLLDWSGREAFSIKSENCYVAPRYDSDVEDCNLLELVEQQRPAHVIIAIGSGAQEKL
;
A
#
# COMPACT_ATOMS: atom_id res chain seq x y z
N MET A 1 3.47 -24.16 2.47
CA MET A 1 2.43 -23.67 3.40
C MET A 1 3.11 -23.05 4.61
N ARG A 2 3.45 -21.74 4.55
CA ARG A 2 3.99 -21.03 5.72
C ARG A 2 2.81 -20.68 6.63
N MET A 3 2.88 -21.11 7.89
CA MET A 3 1.94 -20.69 8.93
C MET A 3 1.92 -19.16 9.00
N ARG A 4 0.72 -18.57 8.94
CA ARG A 4 0.50 -17.15 9.18
C ARG A 4 0.92 -16.85 10.62
N THR A 5 2.02 -16.11 10.78
CA THR A 5 2.40 -15.49 12.05
C THR A 5 1.29 -14.54 12.50
N ALA A 6 0.98 -14.54 13.80
CA ALA A 6 0.07 -13.57 14.39
C ALA A 6 0.49 -12.13 14.02
N PRO A 7 -0.45 -11.19 13.79
CA PRO A 7 -0.10 -9.82 13.43
C PRO A 7 0.80 -9.24 14.52
N ALA A 8 1.94 -8.69 14.11
CA ALA A 8 2.85 -8.00 15.02
C ALA A 8 2.07 -6.92 15.76
N GLN A 9 2.15 -6.95 17.09
CA GLN A 9 1.49 -5.97 17.93
C GLN A 9 2.22 -4.64 17.75
N LEU A 10 1.66 -3.79 16.89
CA LEU A 10 2.09 -2.41 16.72
C LEU A 10 1.56 -1.60 17.90
N ASP A 11 2.44 -1.01 18.69
CA ASP A 11 2.13 -0.47 20.02
C ASP A 11 1.14 0.71 20.05
N SER A 12 0.72 1.24 18.89
CA SER A 12 -0.36 2.24 18.80
C SER A 12 -1.20 2.08 17.53
N THR A 13 -2.34 1.42 17.65
CA THR A 13 -3.37 1.38 16.58
C THR A 13 -4.68 2.00 17.06
N VAL A 14 -5.35 2.75 16.18
CA VAL A 14 -6.69 3.30 16.41
C VAL A 14 -7.69 2.59 15.49
N GLN A 15 -8.77 2.08 16.07
CA GLN A 15 -9.80 1.39 15.28
C GLN A 15 -10.88 2.39 14.81
N ILE A 16 -11.00 2.55 13.49
CA ILE A 16 -11.99 3.41 12.86
C ILE A 16 -12.82 2.54 11.91
N LEU A 17 -14.11 2.40 12.22
CA LEU A 17 -15.06 1.63 11.40
C LEU A 17 -14.60 0.19 11.07
N GLY A 18 -13.92 -0.46 12.02
CA GLY A 18 -13.40 -1.82 11.87
C GLY A 18 -11.97 -1.91 11.33
N ILE A 19 -11.43 -0.84 10.74
CA ILE A 19 -10.06 -0.80 10.23
C ILE A 19 -9.12 -0.38 11.37
N ARG A 20 -8.03 -1.14 11.57
CA ARG A 20 -7.00 -0.81 12.55
C ARG A 20 -5.92 0.07 11.91
N PHE A 21 -6.04 1.37 12.10
CA PHE A 21 -5.08 2.34 11.62
C PHE A 21 -3.86 2.40 12.52
N PHE A 22 -2.67 2.32 11.94
CA PHE A 22 -1.43 2.58 12.64
C PHE A 22 -1.29 4.06 12.96
N SER A 23 -0.93 4.37 14.21
CA SER A 23 -0.84 5.74 14.73
C SER A 23 0.57 6.12 15.20
N GLY A 24 1.59 5.35 14.83
CA GLY A 24 3.00 5.69 15.07
C GLY A 24 3.62 6.56 13.96
N ASP A 25 4.95 6.57 13.88
CA ASP A 25 5.70 7.31 12.86
C ASP A 25 5.86 6.52 11.54
N VAL A 26 6.10 7.24 10.44
CA VAL A 26 6.34 6.63 9.13
C VAL A 26 7.53 5.66 9.13
N ASP A 27 8.59 5.94 9.88
CA ASP A 27 9.77 5.07 9.93
C ASP A 27 9.47 3.77 10.69
N GLU A 28 8.60 3.82 11.70
CA GLU A 28 8.10 2.64 12.40
C GLU A 28 7.23 1.78 11.49
N ALA A 29 6.32 2.40 10.73
CA ALA A 29 5.49 1.71 9.75
C ALA A 29 6.33 0.99 8.69
N VAL A 30 7.34 1.68 8.14
CA VAL A 30 8.28 1.10 7.18
C VAL A 30 9.10 -0.02 7.84
N ALA A 31 9.59 0.17 9.07
CA ALA A 31 10.34 -0.85 9.79
C ALA A 31 9.52 -2.13 10.05
N ALA A 32 8.24 -1.98 10.40
CA ALA A 32 7.32 -3.09 10.59
C ALA A 32 7.14 -3.90 9.30
N MET A 33 6.88 -3.22 8.17
CA MET A 33 6.70 -3.89 6.87
C MET A 33 7.95 -4.60 6.38
N PHE A 34 9.14 -4.05 6.64
CA PHE A 34 10.40 -4.75 6.32
C PHE A 34 10.65 -5.97 7.20
N ARG A 35 10.26 -5.91 8.49
CA ARG A 35 10.51 -6.99 9.44
C ARG A 35 9.54 -8.16 9.28
N HIS A 36 8.27 -7.85 9.04
CA HIS A 36 7.19 -8.84 9.05
C HIS A 36 6.66 -9.16 7.66
N GLY A 37 6.93 -8.31 6.66
CA GLY A 37 6.20 -8.34 5.40
C GLY A 37 4.72 -8.03 5.60
N GLY A 38 3.92 -8.30 4.57
CA GLY A 38 2.46 -8.22 4.65
C GLY A 38 1.83 -7.30 3.61
N PHE A 39 0.53 -7.07 3.78
CA PHE A 39 -0.28 -6.21 2.95
C PHE A 39 -0.55 -4.88 3.63
N LEU A 40 -0.11 -3.78 2.99
CA LEU A 40 -0.33 -2.43 3.46
C LEU A 40 -1.39 -1.72 2.61
N VAL A 41 -2.36 -1.12 3.29
CA VAL A 41 -3.36 -0.25 2.67
C VAL A 41 -3.25 1.18 3.19
N ALA A 42 -3.50 2.16 2.33
CA ALA A 42 -3.52 3.58 2.68
C ALA A 42 -4.91 4.18 2.40
N PRO A 43 -5.95 3.79 3.16
CA PRO A 43 -7.31 4.18 2.84
C PRO A 43 -7.49 5.70 2.98
N SER A 44 -8.11 6.28 1.96
CA SER A 44 -8.43 7.71 1.88
C SER A 44 -9.85 7.99 2.43
N GLY A 45 -10.30 9.25 2.41
CA GLY A 45 -11.66 9.58 2.87
C GLY A 45 -12.76 8.92 2.04
N THR A 46 -12.53 8.70 0.75
CA THR A 46 -13.50 8.05 -0.15
C THR A 46 -13.57 6.53 0.04
N CYS A 47 -12.58 5.94 0.74
CA CYS A 47 -12.59 4.53 1.13
C CYS A 47 -13.87 4.16 1.90
N PHE A 48 -14.35 5.05 2.79
CA PHE A 48 -15.48 4.71 3.66
C PHE A 48 -16.81 4.50 2.94
N VAL A 49 -17.03 5.21 1.83
CA VAL A 49 -18.22 4.98 1.00
C VAL A 49 -18.14 3.57 0.40
N ARG A 50 -16.97 3.20 -0.12
CA ARG A 50 -16.72 1.88 -0.74
C ARG A 50 -16.72 0.73 0.27
N LEU A 51 -16.29 0.99 1.50
CA LEU A 51 -16.33 0.01 2.59
C LEU A 51 -17.75 -0.47 2.89
N ARG A 52 -18.76 0.36 2.60
CA ARG A 52 -20.18 0.02 2.77
C ARG A 52 -20.78 -0.65 1.54
N GLU A 53 -20.32 -0.31 0.33
CA GLU A 53 -20.94 -0.71 -0.93
C GLU A 53 -20.28 -1.93 -1.60
N ASP A 54 -19.01 -2.22 -1.29
CA ASP A 54 -18.24 -3.29 -1.91
C ASP A 54 -17.66 -4.24 -0.83
N GLU A 55 -18.29 -5.41 -0.69
CA GLU A 55 -17.88 -6.43 0.29
C GLU A 55 -16.48 -7.01 0.03
N ARG A 56 -16.03 -7.06 -1.23
CA ARG A 56 -14.67 -7.54 -1.54
C ARG A 56 -13.65 -6.51 -1.12
N TYR A 57 -13.90 -5.23 -1.44
CA TYR A 57 -13.08 -4.12 -0.98
C TYR A 57 -13.01 -4.08 0.55
N GLN A 58 -14.15 -4.22 1.22
CA GLN A 58 -14.21 -4.26 2.68
C GLN A 58 -13.36 -5.40 3.25
N ARG A 59 -13.51 -6.62 2.74
CA ARG A 59 -12.73 -7.76 3.20
C ARG A 59 -11.24 -7.55 3.00
N ALA A 60 -10.81 -7.00 1.87
CA ALA A 60 -9.40 -6.78 1.60
C ALA A 60 -8.79 -5.72 2.52
N VAL A 61 -9.48 -4.59 2.74
CA VAL A 61 -9.01 -3.54 3.64
C VAL A 61 -8.98 -4.01 5.10
N LEU A 62 -9.98 -4.79 5.54
CA LEU A 62 -10.01 -5.35 6.90
C LEU A 62 -8.96 -6.45 7.12
N ALA A 63 -8.58 -7.17 6.06
CA ALA A 63 -7.57 -8.22 6.10
C ALA A 63 -6.13 -7.68 5.99
N ALA A 64 -5.94 -6.37 5.77
CA ALA A 64 -4.62 -5.77 5.67
C ALA A 64 -3.82 -5.90 6.99
N ASP A 65 -2.54 -6.19 6.86
CA ASP A 65 -1.61 -6.32 7.98
C ASP A 65 -1.27 -4.94 8.57
N LEU A 66 -1.29 -3.90 7.73
CA LEU A 66 -1.04 -2.52 8.13
C LEU A 66 -1.95 -1.55 7.38
N ALA A 67 -2.68 -0.69 8.09
CA ALA A 67 -3.43 0.41 7.50
C ALA A 67 -2.86 1.75 7.95
N ILE A 68 -2.52 2.64 7.01
CA ILE A 68 -2.05 4.00 7.31
C ILE A 68 -3.11 5.06 6.95
N ALA A 69 -3.24 6.08 7.80
CA ALA A 69 -4.21 7.15 7.59
C ALA A 69 -3.67 8.21 6.61
N ASP A 70 -4.10 8.17 5.35
CA ASP A 70 -3.67 9.14 4.31
C ASP A 70 -4.59 10.38 4.22
N SER A 71 -5.84 10.26 4.69
CA SER A 71 -6.86 11.32 4.59
C SER A 71 -6.79 12.35 5.72
N GLY A 72 -6.37 13.57 5.39
CA GLY A 72 -6.39 14.69 6.35
C GLY A 72 -7.79 15.03 6.85
N LEU A 73 -8.80 14.95 5.97
CA LEU A 73 -10.19 15.19 6.32
C LEU A 73 -10.71 14.16 7.33
N MET A 74 -10.39 12.88 7.12
CA MET A 74 -10.77 11.81 8.05
C MET A 74 -10.17 12.04 9.44
N VAL A 75 -8.89 12.39 9.51
CA VAL A 75 -8.19 12.64 10.78
C VAL A 75 -8.84 13.80 11.54
N VAL A 76 -9.18 14.89 10.85
CA VAL A 76 -9.89 16.03 11.46
C VAL A 76 -11.27 15.63 11.95
N LEU A 77 -12.05 14.92 11.11
CA LEU A 77 -13.39 14.50 11.46
C LEU A 77 -13.39 13.55 12.66
N TRP A 78 -12.45 12.60 12.71
CA TRP A 78 -12.32 11.69 13.84
C TRP A 78 -11.96 12.42 15.13
N ARG A 79 -11.05 13.38 15.07
CA ARG A 79 -10.70 14.23 16.23
C ARG A 79 -11.90 15.03 16.72
N VAL A 80 -12.74 15.56 15.83
CA VAL A 80 -13.94 16.32 16.21
C VAL A 80 -15.01 15.41 16.82
N LEU A 81 -15.24 14.23 16.25
CA LEU A 81 -16.32 13.33 16.68
C LEU A 81 -15.98 12.51 17.92
N ARG A 82 -14.70 12.14 18.11
CA ARG A 82 -14.26 11.22 19.17
C ARG A 82 -13.24 11.82 20.13
N GLY A 83 -12.67 13.00 19.84
CA GLY A 83 -11.60 13.60 20.63
C GLY A 83 -10.25 12.88 20.50
N GLU A 84 -10.17 11.85 19.66
CA GLU A 84 -8.97 11.04 19.48
C GLU A 84 -8.06 11.60 18.39
N ASN A 85 -6.74 11.49 18.60
CA ASN A 85 -5.74 11.92 17.64
C ASN A 85 -5.21 10.71 16.86
N VAL A 86 -5.35 10.73 15.54
CA VAL A 86 -4.81 9.71 14.64
C VAL A 86 -3.62 10.32 13.91
N ALA A 87 -2.45 9.72 14.03
CA ALA A 87 -1.28 10.19 13.29
C ALA A 87 -1.51 10.00 11.77
N ARG A 88 -1.50 11.12 11.03
CA ARG A 88 -1.61 11.07 9.57
C ARG A 88 -0.27 10.68 8.96
N ILE A 89 -0.25 9.59 8.21
CA ILE A 89 0.89 9.19 7.39
C ILE A 89 0.41 9.21 5.94
N SER A 90 0.89 10.19 5.17
CA SER A 90 0.52 10.24 3.75
C SER A 90 1.12 9.05 3.00
N GLY A 91 0.37 8.45 2.07
CA GLY A 91 0.85 7.35 1.23
C GLY A 91 2.12 7.72 0.45
N LEU A 92 2.20 8.97 -0.04
CA LEU A 92 3.42 9.47 -0.68
C LEU A 92 4.59 9.63 0.30
N LYS A 93 4.31 10.06 1.54
CA LYS A 93 5.34 10.16 2.59
C LYS A 93 5.88 8.75 2.90
N TYR A 94 4.99 7.78 3.09
CA TYR A 94 5.35 6.38 3.30
C TYR A 94 6.21 5.85 2.15
N LEU A 95 5.78 6.03 0.89
CA LEU A 95 6.51 5.58 -0.29
C LEU A 95 7.93 6.17 -0.35
N LYS A 96 8.11 7.47 -0.05
CA LYS A 96 9.44 8.09 -0.03
C LYS A 96 10.36 7.48 1.03
N HIS A 97 9.83 7.16 2.22
CA HIS A 97 10.60 6.53 3.29
C HIS A 97 10.94 5.07 2.95
N LEU A 98 9.98 4.33 2.39
CA LEU A 98 10.19 2.97 1.86
C LEU A 98 11.34 2.96 0.84
N LEU A 99 11.29 3.82 -0.18
CA LEU A 99 12.30 3.88 -1.24
C LEU A 99 13.68 4.29 -0.71
N ARG A 100 13.74 5.21 0.26
CA ARG A 100 15.00 5.56 0.93
C ARG A 100 15.61 4.37 1.66
N LYS A 101 14.79 3.58 2.36
CA LYS A 101 15.26 2.37 3.06
C LYS A 101 15.72 1.30 2.07
N LEU A 102 14.95 1.05 1.01
CA LEU A 102 15.31 0.10 -0.05
C LEU A 102 16.64 0.45 -0.72
N LYS A 103 16.89 1.74 -0.96
CA LYS A 103 18.16 2.22 -1.50
C LYS A 103 19.33 1.94 -0.55
N GLY A 104 19.11 2.01 0.76
CA GLY A 104 20.11 1.73 1.78
C GLY A 104 20.43 0.24 1.98
N GLU A 105 19.44 -0.64 1.80
CA GLU A 105 19.63 -2.10 1.97
C GLU A 105 20.32 -2.78 0.77
N GLY A 106 20.29 -2.15 -0.41
CA GLY A 106 20.98 -2.63 -1.62
C GLY A 106 20.33 -3.88 -2.22
N ASN A 107 20.31 -3.95 -3.56
CA ASN A 107 19.85 -5.12 -4.34
C ASN A 107 18.42 -5.63 -4.05
N THR A 108 17.57 -4.82 -3.42
CA THR A 108 16.17 -5.18 -3.16
C THR A 108 15.31 -4.89 -4.38
N THR A 109 14.65 -5.92 -4.92
CA THR A 109 13.80 -5.80 -6.11
C THR A 109 12.41 -5.29 -5.75
N VAL A 110 11.98 -4.23 -6.45
CA VAL A 110 10.63 -3.67 -6.34
C VAL A 110 9.92 -3.83 -7.67
N PHE A 111 8.74 -4.45 -7.63
CA PHE A 111 7.86 -4.61 -8.78
C PHE A 111 6.73 -3.57 -8.72
N TRP A 112 6.44 -2.93 -9.85
CA TRP A 112 5.51 -1.80 -9.94
C TRP A 112 4.34 -2.15 -10.84
N VAL A 113 3.12 -2.04 -10.31
CA VAL A 113 1.87 -2.22 -11.06
C VAL A 113 1.25 -0.84 -11.31
N LEU A 114 1.06 -0.49 -12.58
CA LEU A 114 0.81 0.87 -13.03
C LEU A 114 -0.44 0.96 -13.92
N PRO A 115 -1.16 2.10 -13.94
CA PRO A 115 -2.46 2.20 -14.62
C PRO A 115 -2.33 2.44 -16.13
N SER A 116 -1.15 2.82 -16.62
CA SER A 116 -0.91 3.13 -18.03
C SER A 116 0.58 3.14 -18.38
N GLU A 117 0.89 3.01 -19.67
CA GLU A 117 2.25 3.22 -20.20
C GLU A 117 2.75 4.65 -19.93
N SER A 118 1.87 5.65 -19.95
CA SER A 118 2.26 7.02 -19.60
C SER A 118 2.67 7.16 -18.13
N ALA A 119 2.07 6.40 -17.21
CA ALA A 119 2.49 6.35 -15.81
C ALA A 119 3.83 5.63 -15.66
N ARG A 120 4.05 4.55 -16.42
CA ARG A 120 5.33 3.83 -16.49
C ARG A 120 6.47 4.73 -16.96
N GLN A 121 6.27 5.48 -18.04
CA GLN A 121 7.31 6.39 -18.51
C GLN A 121 7.68 7.44 -17.46
N LYS A 122 6.67 8.05 -16.81
CA LYS A 122 6.89 9.01 -15.72
C LYS A 122 7.67 8.40 -14.55
N LEU A 123 7.38 7.15 -14.19
CA LEU A 123 8.10 6.44 -13.13
C LEU A 123 9.56 6.22 -13.53
N LEU A 124 9.83 5.76 -14.75
CA LEU A 124 11.19 5.53 -15.25
C LEU A 124 11.99 6.84 -15.30
N ASP A 125 11.38 7.92 -15.79
CA ASP A 125 12.00 9.26 -15.84
C ASP A 125 12.33 9.79 -14.44
N TRP A 126 11.41 9.59 -13.49
CA TRP A 126 11.61 9.96 -12.09
C TRP A 126 12.73 9.13 -11.45
N SER A 127 12.76 7.82 -11.73
CA SER A 127 13.76 6.88 -11.21
C SER A 127 15.19 7.26 -11.61
N GLY A 128 15.37 7.73 -12.86
CA GLY A 128 16.65 8.21 -13.37
C GLY A 128 17.15 9.48 -12.69
N ARG A 129 16.26 10.30 -12.12
CA ARG A 129 16.59 11.55 -11.41
C ARG A 129 16.92 11.33 -9.93
N GLU A 130 16.31 10.35 -9.29
CA GLU A 130 16.39 10.13 -7.82
C GLU A 130 17.46 9.10 -7.40
N ALA A 131 18.28 8.65 -8.35
CA ALA A 131 19.28 7.60 -8.15
C ALA A 131 18.68 6.34 -7.50
N PHE A 132 17.47 5.97 -7.95
CA PHE A 132 16.81 4.71 -7.64
C PHE A 132 16.56 4.01 -8.98
N SER A 133 17.36 3.00 -9.32
CA SER A 133 17.29 2.38 -10.64
C SER A 133 16.08 1.44 -10.71
N ILE A 134 15.01 1.88 -11.39
CA ILE A 134 13.88 1.02 -11.74
C ILE A 134 14.11 0.49 -13.13
N LYS A 135 14.12 -0.83 -13.27
CA LYS A 135 14.20 -1.47 -14.57
C LYS A 135 12.80 -1.63 -15.16
N SER A 136 12.68 -1.48 -16.47
CA SER A 136 11.42 -1.64 -17.20
C SER A 136 10.80 -3.03 -17.07
N GLU A 137 11.62 -4.07 -16.85
CA GLU A 137 11.23 -5.47 -16.57
C GLU A 137 10.52 -5.65 -15.22
N ASN A 138 10.69 -4.71 -14.29
CA ASN A 138 10.03 -4.71 -12.98
C ASN A 138 8.75 -3.85 -12.99
N CYS A 139 8.24 -3.48 -14.15
CA CYS A 139 7.02 -2.69 -14.31
C CYS A 139 5.99 -3.48 -15.10
N TYR A 140 4.76 -3.49 -14.59
CA TYR A 140 3.59 -4.07 -15.24
C TYR A 140 2.52 -2.97 -15.41
N VAL A 141 1.95 -2.87 -16.61
CA VAL A 141 0.80 -1.98 -16.85
C VAL A 141 -0.46 -2.82 -16.72
N ALA A 142 -1.22 -2.54 -15.66
CA ALA A 142 -2.46 -3.24 -15.37
C ALA A 142 -3.52 -2.96 -16.44
N PRO A 143 -4.32 -3.99 -16.82
CA PRO A 143 -5.51 -3.77 -17.60
C PRO A 143 -6.54 -2.96 -16.82
N ARG A 144 -7.58 -2.50 -17.51
CA ARG A 144 -8.75 -1.95 -16.83
C ARG A 144 -9.55 -3.11 -16.28
N TYR A 145 -9.61 -3.21 -14.96
CA TYR A 145 -10.43 -4.22 -14.30
C TYR A 145 -11.90 -3.81 -14.30
N ASP A 146 -12.76 -4.79 -14.54
CA ASP A 146 -14.20 -4.67 -14.35
C ASP A 146 -14.57 -4.89 -12.86
N SER A 147 -15.81 -5.28 -12.56
CA SER A 147 -16.27 -5.53 -11.19
C SER A 147 -15.51 -6.65 -10.48
N ASP A 148 -15.14 -7.70 -11.23
CA ASP A 148 -14.31 -8.80 -10.78
C ASP A 148 -12.83 -8.47 -11.06
N VAL A 149 -12.12 -8.10 -10.01
CA VAL A 149 -10.70 -7.72 -10.08
C VAL A 149 -9.86 -8.96 -9.89
N GLU A 150 -9.37 -9.52 -10.99
CA GLU A 150 -8.46 -10.66 -11.03
C GLU A 150 -7.42 -10.46 -12.14
N ASP A 151 -6.17 -10.85 -11.89
CA ASP A 151 -5.09 -10.73 -12.86
C ASP A 151 -4.09 -11.89 -12.75
N CYS A 152 -4.38 -12.99 -13.46
CA CYS A 152 -3.51 -14.16 -13.47
C CYS A 152 -2.14 -13.86 -14.08
N ASN A 153 -2.06 -12.95 -15.06
CA ASN A 153 -0.80 -12.58 -15.71
C ASN A 153 0.12 -11.85 -14.73
N LEU A 154 -0.45 -10.91 -13.95
CA LEU A 154 0.30 -10.25 -12.88
C LEU A 154 0.78 -11.26 -11.84
N LEU A 155 -0.07 -12.21 -11.43
CA LEU A 155 0.29 -13.22 -10.45
C LEU A 155 1.47 -14.08 -10.95
N GLU A 156 1.40 -14.59 -12.17
CA GLU A 156 2.48 -15.39 -12.78
C GLU A 156 3.82 -14.62 -12.82
N LEU A 157 3.79 -13.33 -13.19
CA LEU A 157 4.98 -12.48 -13.21
C LEU A 157 5.57 -12.28 -11.81
N VAL A 158 4.74 -12.03 -10.80
CA VAL A 158 5.18 -11.86 -9.42
C VAL A 158 5.75 -13.17 -8.86
N GLU A 159 5.13 -14.32 -9.17
CA GLU A 159 5.62 -15.63 -8.75
C GLU A 159 6.94 -16.01 -9.42
N GLN A 160 7.14 -15.63 -10.69
CA GLN A 160 8.36 -15.86 -11.43
C GLN A 160 9.51 -14.97 -10.95
N GLN A 161 9.26 -13.67 -10.80
CA GLN A 161 10.29 -12.69 -10.44
C GLN A 161 10.61 -12.66 -8.94
N ARG A 162 9.66 -13.08 -8.09
CA ARG A 162 9.74 -13.06 -6.62
C ARG A 162 10.32 -11.75 -6.08
N PRO A 163 9.71 -10.60 -6.41
CA PRO A 163 10.18 -9.31 -5.92
C PRO A 163 10.06 -9.25 -4.40
N ALA A 164 10.97 -8.53 -3.75
CA ALA A 164 10.88 -8.30 -2.32
C ALA A 164 9.68 -7.39 -1.95
N HIS A 165 9.36 -6.45 -2.85
CA HIS A 165 8.19 -5.57 -2.70
C HIS A 165 7.40 -5.48 -3.99
N VAL A 166 6.07 -5.51 -3.87
CA VAL A 166 5.14 -5.17 -4.96
C VAL A 166 4.44 -3.86 -4.58
N ILE A 167 4.50 -2.87 -5.46
CA ILE A 167 3.83 -1.58 -5.29
C ILE A 167 2.74 -1.49 -6.36
N ILE A 168 1.49 -1.49 -5.89
CA ILE A 168 0.33 -1.33 -6.76
C ILE A 168 -0.09 0.14 -6.74
N ALA A 169 -0.07 0.78 -7.90
CA ALA A 169 -0.31 2.22 -8.05
C ALA A 169 -1.39 2.52 -9.12
N ILE A 170 -2.41 1.68 -9.20
CA ILE A 170 -3.49 1.76 -10.21
C ILE A 170 -4.69 2.60 -9.75
N GLY A 171 -4.66 3.12 -8.52
CA GLY A 171 -5.72 3.91 -7.92
C GLY A 171 -6.67 3.06 -7.08
N SER A 172 -7.35 3.72 -6.13
CA SER A 172 -8.21 3.04 -5.16
C SER A 172 -9.35 2.28 -5.82
N GLY A 173 -9.78 1.18 -5.21
CA GLY A 173 -10.89 0.32 -5.60
C GLY A 173 -10.38 -1.00 -6.11
N ALA A 174 -9.80 -1.01 -7.31
CA ALA A 174 -9.17 -2.22 -7.85
C ALA A 174 -7.88 -2.57 -7.11
N GLN A 175 -7.09 -1.55 -6.74
CA GLN A 175 -5.80 -1.74 -6.08
C GLN A 175 -5.87 -2.56 -4.79
N GLU A 176 -6.87 -2.33 -3.94
CA GLU A 176 -7.01 -3.03 -2.67
C GLU A 176 -7.61 -4.43 -2.85
N LYS A 177 -8.31 -4.71 -3.96
CA LYS A 177 -8.96 -5.99 -4.22
C LYS A 177 -8.08 -7.01 -4.94
N LEU A 178 -7.08 -6.52 -5.68
CA LEU A 178 -6.12 -7.29 -6.48
C LEU A 178 -5.18 -8.12 -5.60
#